data_AF-G5E8W5-F1
#
_entry.id   AF-G5E8W5-F1
#
_cell.length_a   1.000
_cell.length_b   1.000
_cell.length_c   1.000
_cell.angle_alpha   90.00
_cell.angle_beta   90.00
_cell.angle_gamma   90.00
#
_symmetry.space_group_name_H-M   'P 1'
#
loop_
_entity.id
_entity.type
_entity.pdbx_description
1 polymer ?
#
loop_
_entity_poly.entity_id
_entity_poly.type
_entity_poly.pdbx_seq_one_letter_code
_entity_poly.pdbx_strand_id
1 'polypeptide(L)'
;MGKILLLLFLLMLGSFALVFIQVQATVCMVCNSFKSGHCSAGKNNCTTRYKPGCRTRNYFLFSQTGKWVHNHTELDCDKACMAESRSHVSWSLEDIYLLLQR
;
A
#
# COMPACT_ATOMS: atom_id res chain seq x y z
N MET A 1 -27.09 -13.68 -36.92
CA MET A 1 -26.88 -12.32 -36.33
C MET A 1 -26.74 -12.34 -34.81
N GLY A 2 -27.53 -13.14 -34.06
CA GLY A 2 -27.47 -13.16 -32.58
C GLY A 2 -26.11 -13.51 -31.95
N LYS A 3 -25.31 -14.41 -32.56
CA LYS A 3 -23.97 -14.75 -32.05
C LYS A 3 -22.99 -13.55 -32.06
N ILE A 4 -23.07 -12.70 -33.07
CA ILE A 4 -22.19 -11.51 -33.18
C ILE A 4 -22.56 -10.49 -32.12
N LEU A 5 -23.86 -10.30 -31.87
CA LEU A 5 -24.35 -9.41 -30.81
C LEU A 5 -23.92 -9.89 -29.42
N LEU A 6 -23.97 -11.21 -29.17
CA LEU A 6 -23.50 -11.81 -27.93
C LEU A 6 -21.99 -11.58 -27.72
N LEU A 7 -21.17 -11.79 -28.76
CA LEU A 7 -19.72 -11.55 -28.72
C LEU A 7 -19.39 -10.08 -28.41
N LEU A 8 -20.08 -9.14 -29.05
CA LEU A 8 -19.92 -7.71 -28.77
C LEU A 8 -20.29 -7.37 -27.32
N PHE A 9 -21.38 -7.94 -26.80
CA PHE A 9 -21.81 -7.69 -25.43
C PHE A 9 -20.80 -8.21 -24.40
N LEU A 10 -20.25 -9.41 -24.62
CA LEU A 10 -19.18 -9.97 -23.77
C LEU A 10 -17.90 -9.13 -23.82
N LEU A 11 -17.51 -8.62 -24.99
CA LEU A 11 -16.38 -7.71 -25.15
C LEU A 11 -16.59 -6.39 -24.39
N MET A 12 -17.79 -5.83 -24.44
CA MET A 12 -18.15 -4.59 -23.73
C MET A 12 -18.19 -4.79 -22.21
N LEU A 13 -18.69 -5.92 -21.71
CA LEU A 13 -18.66 -6.26 -20.28
C LEU A 13 -17.23 -6.42 -19.77
N GLY A 14 -16.38 -7.11 -20.52
CA GLY A 14 -14.98 -7.35 -20.16
C GLY A 14 -14.17 -6.05 -20.11
N SER A 15 -14.37 -5.15 -21.09
CA SER A 15 -13.69 -3.84 -21.11
C SER A 15 -14.20 -2.93 -19.99
N PHE A 16 -15.49 -2.95 -19.69
CA PHE A 16 -16.06 -2.16 -18.59
C PHE A 16 -15.40 -2.52 -17.26
N ALA A 17 -15.24 -3.82 -16.95
CA ALA A 17 -14.62 -4.28 -15.71
C ALA A 17 -13.15 -3.81 -15.53
N LEU A 18 -12.39 -3.68 -16.64
CA LEU A 18 -10.99 -3.28 -16.57
C LEU A 18 -10.79 -1.78 -16.28
N VAL A 19 -11.70 -0.91 -16.72
CA VAL A 19 -11.53 0.54 -16.58
C VAL A 19 -11.70 1.00 -15.12
N PHE A 20 -12.57 0.36 -14.33
CA PHE A 20 -12.86 0.81 -12.96
C PHE A 20 -11.77 0.47 -11.93
N ILE A 21 -10.88 -0.46 -12.23
CA ILE A 21 -9.83 -0.88 -11.28
C ILE A 21 -8.55 -0.06 -11.51
N GLN A 22 -8.65 1.27 -11.42
CA GLN A 22 -7.47 2.13 -11.28
C GLN A 22 -7.09 2.20 -9.81
N VAL A 23 -6.25 1.27 -9.36
CA VAL A 23 -5.69 1.31 -8.00
C VAL A 23 -4.68 2.45 -7.90
N GLN A 24 -5.09 3.56 -7.30
CA GLN A 24 -4.20 4.69 -7.06
C GLN A 24 -3.10 4.30 -6.08
N ALA A 25 -1.84 4.49 -6.50
CA ALA A 25 -0.70 4.33 -5.64
C ALA A 25 -0.55 5.56 -4.72
N THR A 26 -0.34 5.31 -3.43
CA THR A 26 -0.08 6.33 -2.43
C THR A 26 1.41 6.33 -2.10
N VAL A 27 2.04 7.50 -2.20
CA VAL A 27 3.43 7.70 -1.78
C VAL A 27 3.45 8.17 -0.33
N CYS A 28 4.15 7.43 0.52
CA CYS A 28 4.32 7.71 1.94
C CYS A 28 5.72 8.17 2.23
N MET A 29 5.86 9.08 3.20
CA MET A 29 7.17 9.42 3.75
C MET A 29 7.64 8.30 4.67
N VAL A 30 8.87 7.85 4.46
CA VAL A 30 9.53 6.85 5.29
C VAL A 30 10.50 7.55 6.23
N CYS A 31 10.46 7.15 7.49
CA CYS A 31 11.42 7.57 8.50
C CYS A 31 11.57 6.50 9.58
N ASN A 32 12.79 6.00 9.79
CA ASN A 32 13.07 4.97 10.79
C ASN A 32 13.21 5.55 12.21
N SER A 33 13.43 6.86 12.35
CA SER A 33 13.44 7.51 13.66
C SER A 33 12.98 8.95 13.53
N PHE A 34 11.69 9.17 13.76
CA PHE A 34 11.07 10.49 13.82
C PHE A 34 11.01 10.99 15.26
N LYS A 35 11.59 12.17 15.53
CA LYS A 35 11.59 12.82 16.85
C LYS A 35 11.45 14.33 16.71
N SER A 36 10.62 14.93 17.56
CA SER A 36 10.44 16.39 17.64
C SER A 36 10.14 17.08 16.30
N GLY A 37 9.36 16.43 15.42
CA GLY A 37 9.01 16.99 14.11
C GLY A 37 10.02 16.72 12.99
N HIS A 38 11.14 16.07 13.27
CA HIS A 38 12.21 15.81 12.31
C HIS A 38 12.52 14.32 12.15
N CYS A 39 12.92 13.93 10.93
CA CYS A 39 13.41 12.59 10.67
C CYS A 39 14.92 12.52 10.93
N SER A 40 15.32 11.79 11.97
CA SER A 40 16.73 11.60 12.35
C SER A 40 17.44 10.53 11.52
N ALA A 41 16.72 9.50 11.07
CA ALA A 41 17.30 8.37 10.33
C ALA A 41 16.31 7.75 9.33
N GLY A 42 16.84 7.25 8.21
CA GLY A 42 16.05 6.50 7.23
C GLY A 42 15.04 7.35 6.44
N LYS A 43 15.31 8.65 6.26
CA LYS A 43 14.45 9.53 5.46
C LYS A 43 14.38 9.03 4.02
N ASN A 44 13.21 8.57 3.59
CA ASN A 44 12.99 8.10 2.23
C ASN A 44 11.51 8.26 1.84
N ASN A 45 11.12 7.71 0.70
CA ASN A 45 9.73 7.49 0.31
C ASN A 45 9.45 5.98 0.15
N CYS A 46 8.19 5.60 0.25
CA CYS A 46 7.70 4.30 -0.20
C CYS A 46 6.40 4.50 -0.94
N THR A 47 6.11 3.61 -1.88
CA THR A 47 4.84 3.63 -2.61
C THR A 47 4.08 2.36 -2.30
N THR A 48 2.78 2.50 -2.01
CA THR A 48 1.88 1.38 -1.76
C THR A 48 0.55 1.59 -2.48
N ARG A 49 -0.02 0.50 -2.97
CA ARG A 49 -1.37 0.47 -3.55
C ARG A 49 -2.42 -0.04 -2.56
N TYR A 50 -1.96 -0.52 -1.41
CA TYR A 50 -2.81 -1.12 -0.40
C TYR A 50 -3.27 -0.09 0.61
N LYS A 51 -4.54 -0.19 1.01
CA LYS A 51 -5.05 0.58 2.14
C LYS A 51 -4.64 -0.05 3.47
N PRO A 52 -4.45 0.76 4.52
CA PRO A 52 -4.73 2.21 4.62
C PRO A 52 -3.74 3.14 3.90
N GLY A 53 -2.60 2.63 3.44
CA GLY A 53 -1.58 3.41 2.74
C GLY A 53 -0.39 3.66 3.67
N CYS A 54 -0.33 4.85 4.26
CA CYS A 54 0.74 5.23 5.18
C CYS A 54 0.39 4.85 6.62
N ARG A 55 1.41 4.49 7.40
CA ARG A 55 1.29 4.15 8.80
C ARG A 55 2.35 4.86 9.63
N THR A 56 1.97 5.18 10.87
CA THR A 56 2.86 5.64 11.92
C THR A 56 2.95 4.56 12.99
N ARG A 57 4.15 4.14 13.38
CA ARG A 57 4.38 3.15 14.43
C ARG A 57 5.18 3.75 15.57
N ASN A 58 4.69 3.60 16.79
CA ASN A 58 5.40 4.05 17.99
C ASN A 58 6.08 2.86 18.65
N TYR A 59 7.39 2.96 18.89
CA TYR A 59 8.16 1.96 19.60
C TYR A 59 8.37 2.40 21.04
N PHE A 60 8.16 1.45 21.95
CA PHE A 60 8.33 1.65 23.39
C PHE A 60 9.37 0.67 23.92
N LEU A 61 10.18 1.14 24.87
CA LEU A 61 11.07 0.30 25.65
C LEU A 61 10.44 0.04 27.01
N PHE A 62 10.61 -1.18 27.52
CA PHE A 62 10.24 -1.49 28.89
C PHE A 62 11.42 -1.15 29.82
N SER A 63 11.20 -0.22 30.76
CA SER A 63 12.22 0.22 31.70
C SER A 63 12.40 -0.80 32.83
N GLN A 64 13.57 -0.75 33.50
CA GLN A 64 13.82 -1.52 34.73
C GLN A 64 12.88 -1.12 35.88
N THR A 65 12.31 0.09 35.84
CA THR A 65 11.31 0.57 36.80
C THR A 65 9.91 0.04 36.52
N GLY A 66 9.74 -0.87 35.56
CA GLY A 66 8.46 -1.49 35.22
C GLY A 66 7.52 -0.59 34.40
N LYS A 67 8.05 0.40 33.68
CA LYS A 67 7.26 1.36 32.88
C LYS A 67 7.60 1.25 31.40
N TRP A 68 6.58 1.41 30.54
CA TRP A 68 6.81 1.61 29.11
C TRP A 68 7.20 3.07 28.85
N VAL A 69 8.33 3.26 28.19
CA VAL A 69 8.86 4.57 27.81
C VAL A 69 8.93 4.65 26.30
N HIS A 70 8.37 5.71 25.72
CA HIS A 70 8.47 5.95 24.28
C HIS A 70 9.94 6.08 23.87
N ASN A 71 10.32 5.39 22.79
CA ASN A 71 11.67 5.42 22.25
C ASN A 71 11.74 6.31 21.01
N HIS A 72 11.02 5.93 19.96
CA HIS A 72 10.95 6.65 18.69
C HIS A 72 9.67 6.28 17.94
N THR A 73 9.39 7.06 16.92
CA THR A 73 8.28 6.85 15.99
C THR A 73 8.85 6.53 14.62
N GLU A 74 8.29 5.53 13.95
CA GLU A 74 8.57 5.21 12.56
C GLU A 74 7.40 5.65 11.68
N LEU A 75 7.72 6.12 10.48
CA LEU A 75 6.75 6.40 9.41
C LEU A 75 7.06 5.43 8.27
N ASP A 76 6.06 4.67 7.82
CA ASP A 76 6.20 3.68 6.76
C ASP A 76 4.90 3.48 5.96
N CYS A 77 4.92 2.56 4.99
CA CYS A 77 3.72 2.04 4.36
C CYS A 77 3.14 0.91 5.23
N ASP A 78 1.81 0.81 5.35
CA ASP A 78 1.18 -0.20 6.21
C ASP A 78 1.50 -1.63 5.78
N LYS A 79 1.45 -1.86 4.47
CA LYS A 79 1.86 -3.09 3.79
C LYS A 79 3.15 -2.89 3.00
N ALA A 80 3.66 -4.00 2.42
CA ALA A 80 4.90 -4.07 1.67
C ALA A 80 5.12 -2.83 0.77
N CYS A 81 6.22 -2.14 1.02
CA CYS A 81 6.69 -1.04 0.21
C CYS A 81 7.14 -1.57 -1.15
N MET A 82 6.60 -1.04 -2.24
CA MET A 82 7.23 -1.20 -3.54
C MET A 82 8.43 -0.26 -3.56
N ALA A 83 9.65 -0.80 -3.40
CA ALA A 83 10.84 -0.03 -3.69
C ALA A 83 10.77 0.37 -5.17
N GLU A 84 10.99 1.66 -5.47
CA GLU A 84 10.81 2.23 -6.81
C GLU A 84 11.74 1.58 -7.86
N SER A 85 12.73 0.79 -7.42
CA SER A 85 13.60 -0.02 -8.27
C SER A 85 13.00 -1.39 -8.60
N ARG A 86 12.36 -1.48 -9.78
CA ARG A 86 12.18 -2.73 -10.55
C ARG A 86 11.25 -3.79 -9.93
N SER A 87 9.95 -3.65 -10.17
CA SER A 87 9.14 -4.86 -10.38
C SER A 87 8.00 -4.55 -11.32
N HIS A 88 8.10 -5.11 -12.53
CA HIS A 88 6.95 -5.40 -13.37
C HIS A 88 5.89 -6.06 -12.47
N VAL A 89 4.80 -5.35 -12.24
CA VAL A 89 3.71 -5.82 -11.37
C VAL A 89 2.98 -6.94 -12.10
N SER A 90 3.39 -8.18 -11.83
CA SER A 90 2.56 -9.35 -12.11
C SER A 90 1.47 -9.35 -11.06
N TRP A 91 0.23 -9.11 -11.48
CA TRP A 91 -0.93 -9.24 -10.61
C TRP A 91 -1.03 -10.70 -10.19
N SER A 92 -0.77 -10.98 -8.91
CA SER A 92 -1.16 -12.29 -8.37
C SER A 92 -2.68 -12.28 -8.17
N LEU A 93 -3.31 -13.45 -8.19
CA LEU A 93 -4.72 -13.61 -7.84
C LEU A 93 -5.07 -12.99 -6.48
N GLU A 94 -4.10 -12.82 -5.58
CA GLU A 94 -4.29 -12.17 -4.28
C GLU A 94 -4.55 -10.66 -4.41
N ASP A 95 -3.95 -9.99 -5.41
CA ASP A 95 -4.23 -8.58 -5.68
C ASP A 95 -5.68 -8.39 -6.16
N ILE A 96 -6.16 -9.30 -7.02
CA ILE A 96 -7.56 -9.32 -7.46
C ILE A 96 -8.48 -9.65 -6.29
N TYR A 97 -8.11 -10.61 -5.44
CA TYR A 97 -8.92 -11.01 -4.29
C TYR A 97 -9.04 -9.90 -3.25
N LEU A 98 -7.95 -9.18 -2.96
CA LEU A 98 -7.95 -8.02 -2.06
C LEU A 98 -8.77 -6.85 -2.62
N LEU A 99 -8.87 -6.72 -3.95
CA LEU A 99 -9.77 -5.76 -4.59
C LEU A 99 -11.24 -6.14 -4.43
N LEU A 100 -11.56 -7.44 -4.46
CA LEU A 100 -12.92 -7.95 -4.28
C LEU A 100 -13.41 -7.91 -2.83
N GLN A 101 -12.52 -7.90 -1.85
CA GLN A 101 -12.88 -7.80 -0.42
C GLN A 101 -13.23 -6.38 0.04
N ARG A 102 -13.32 -5.43 -0.89
CA ARG A 102 -13.50 -4.00 -0.62
C ARG A 102 -14.82 -3.49 -1.18
#